data_AF-A0A355BLC7-F1
#
_entry.id   AF-A0A355BLC7-F1
#
_cell.length_a   1.000
_cell.length_b   1.000
_cell.length_c   1.000
_cell.angle_alpha   90.00
_cell.angle_beta   90.00
_cell.angle_gamma   90.00
#
_symmetry.space_group_name_H-M   'P 1'
#
loop_
_entity.id
_entity.type
_entity.pdbx_description
1 polymer ?
#
loop_
_entity_poly.entity_id
_entity_poly.type
_entity_poly.pdbx_seq_one_letter_code
_entity_poly.pdbx_strand_id
1 'polypeptide(L)' 'VTFSLAPGETLGIVGESGSGKSVTALSIMGLLSWPGRITDGKVLWHGEDLLQLPADSHRQLRGSSMAMIFQEPMT' A
#
# COMPACT_ATOMS: atom_id res chain seq x y z
N VAL A 1 -9.04 -5.93 6.69
CA VAL A 1 -9.31 -4.53 7.09
C VAL A 1 -9.85 -3.79 5.88
N THR A 2 -10.76 -2.83 6.06
CA THR A 2 -11.40 -2.12 4.94
C THR A 2 -11.54 -0.65 5.27
N PHE A 3 -11.14 0.21 4.33
CA PHE A 3 -11.34 1.65 4.37
C PHE A 3 -11.34 2.19 2.94
N SER A 4 -11.88 3.39 2.76
CA SER A 4 -11.90 4.14 1.51
C SER A 4 -11.26 5.51 1.71
N LEU A 5 -10.60 6.03 0.68
CA LEU A 5 -10.02 7.37 0.66
C LEU A 5 -10.49 8.08 -0.61
N ALA A 6 -11.24 9.16 -0.47
CA ALA A 6 -11.67 9.97 -1.60
C ALA A 6 -10.60 11.00 -2.02
N PRO A 7 -10.66 11.54 -3.24
CA PRO A 7 -9.75 12.60 -3.66
C PRO A 7 -9.78 13.80 -2.71
N GLY A 8 -8.60 14.28 -2.30
CA GLY A 8 -8.45 15.43 -1.39
C GLY A 8 -8.57 15.09 0.10
N GLU A 9 -8.86 13.84 0.45
CA GLU A 9 -8.91 13.40 1.85
C GLU A 9 -7.53 13.01 2.39
N THR A 10 -7.41 13.05 3.72
CA THR A 10 -6.26 12.50 4.45
C THR A 10 -6.75 11.41 5.39
N LEU A 11 -6.24 10.18 5.24
CA LEU A 11 -6.51 9.07 6.15
C LEU A 11 -5.31 8.84 7.07
N GLY A 12 -5.54 8.90 8.38
CA GLY A 12 -4.57 8.52 9.39
C GLY A 12 -4.84 7.11 9.93
N ILE A 13 -3.81 6.26 9.97
CA ILE A 13 -3.86 4.93 10.61
C ILE A 13 -3.03 5.00 11.89
N VAL A 14 -3.68 4.85 13.04
CA VAL A 14 -3.05 4.94 14.37
C VAL A 14 -3.21 3.64 15.15
N GLY A 15 -2.28 3.37 16.08
CA GLY A 15 -2.26 2.16 16.88
C GLY A 15 -0.88 1.89 17.46
N GLU A 16 -0.78 0.95 18.40
CA GLU A 16 0.46 0.57 19.09
C GLU A 16 1.53 0.00 18.14
N SER A 17 2.77 -0.11 18.59
CA SER A 17 3.81 -0.80 17.81
C SER A 17 3.38 -2.23 17.49
N GLY A 18 3.64 -2.70 16.27
CA GLY A 18 3.25 -4.05 15.83
C GLY A 18 1.77 -4.22 15.42
N SER A 19 0.92 -3.21 15.57
CA SER A 19 -0.51 -3.27 15.16
C SER A 19 -0.77 -3.40 13.65
N GLY A 20 0.27 -3.43 12.81
CA GLY A 20 0.14 -3.63 11.36
C GLY A 20 0.00 -2.35 10.52
N LYS A 21 0.24 -1.16 11.08
CA LYS A 21 0.21 0.13 10.33
C LYS A 21 1.13 0.12 9.11
N SER A 22 2.43 -0.15 9.32
CA SER A 22 3.42 -0.19 8.24
C SER A 22 3.16 -1.32 7.26
N VAL A 23 2.74 -2.50 7.77
CA VAL A 23 2.35 -3.65 6.94
C VAL A 23 1.19 -3.30 6.02
N THR A 24 0.18 -2.58 6.51
CA THR A 24 -0.97 -2.14 5.71
C THR A 24 -0.54 -1.18 4.61
N ALA A 25 0.27 -0.17 4.93
CA ALA A 25 0.77 0.78 3.93
C ALA A 25 1.66 0.11 2.87
N LEU A 26 2.57 -0.78 3.28
CA LEU A 26 3.43 -1.55 2.37
C LEU A 26 2.62 -2.51 1.48
N SER A 27 1.56 -3.11 2.01
CA SER A 27 0.66 -3.97 1.24
C SER A 27 -0.04 -3.19 0.12
N ILE A 28 -0.53 -1.97 0.40
CA ILE A 28 -1.13 -1.08 -0.60
C ILE A 28 -0.14 -0.72 -1.70
N MET A 29 1.12 -0.43 -1.33
CA MET A 29 2.17 -0.05 -2.29
C MET A 29 2.77 -1.24 -3.08
N GLY A 30 2.37 -2.47 -2.76
CA GLY A 30 2.97 -3.68 -3.33
C GLY A 30 4.46 -3.82 -2.98
N LEU A 31 4.82 -3.48 -1.74
CA LEU A 31 6.20 -3.47 -1.21
C LEU A 31 6.38 -4.41 -0.02
N LEU A 32 5.44 -5.32 0.22
CA LEU A 32 5.54 -6.30 1.29
C LEU A 32 6.72 -7.25 1.03
N SER A 33 7.65 -7.34 1.97
CA SER A 33 8.83 -8.20 1.88
C SER A 33 8.51 -9.65 2.25
N TRP A 34 9.23 -10.60 1.64
CA TRP A 34 9.17 -12.02 2.03
C TRP A 34 9.55 -12.20 3.51
N PRO A 35 8.86 -13.07 4.28
CA PRO A 35 7.84 -14.05 3.89
C PRO A 35 6.40 -13.50 3.89
N GLY A 36 6.21 -12.20 4.05
CA GLY A 36 4.91 -11.56 4.01
C GLY A 36 4.22 -11.79 2.66
N ARG A 37 2.93 -12.12 2.71
CA ARG A 37 2.07 -12.19 1.52
C ARG A 37 0.66 -11.70 1.86
N ILE A 38 -0.01 -11.14 0.86
CA ILE A 38 -1.43 -10.80 0.97
C ILE A 38 -2.20 -12.08 0.65
N THR A 39 -2.99 -12.56 1.59
CA THR A 39 -3.70 -13.85 1.47
C THR A 39 -5.09 -13.71 0.88
N ASP A 40 -5.71 -12.54 1.02
CA ASP A 40 -7.08 -12.26 0.59
C ASP A 40 -7.31 -10.74 0.53
N GLY A 41 -8.40 -10.32 -0.10
CA GLY A 41 -8.81 -8.93 -0.24
C GLY A 41 -8.40 -8.31 -1.57
N LYS A 42 -8.64 -6.99 -1.69
CA LYS A 42 -8.38 -6.18 -2.88
C LYS A 42 -7.90 -4.80 -2.48
N VAL A 43 -7.09 -4.17 -3.35
CA VAL A 43 -6.69 -2.77 -3.20
C VAL A 43 -7.05 -2.05 -4.49
N LEU A 44 -8.14 -1.29 -4.45
CA LEU A 44 -8.70 -0.66 -5.64
C LEU A 44 -8.16 0.77 -5.82
N TRP A 45 -7.46 1.00 -6.93
CA TRP A 45 -7.02 2.32 -7.39
C TRP A 45 -7.78 2.67 -8.66
N HIS A 46 -8.66 3.68 -8.61
CA HIS A 46 -9.54 4.05 -9.73
C HIS A 46 -10.29 2.87 -10.39
N GLY A 47 -10.67 1.86 -9.59
CA GLY A 47 -11.38 0.66 -10.05
C GLY A 47 -10.47 -0.49 -10.49
N GLU A 48 -9.16 -0.29 -10.56
CA GLU A 48 -8.18 -1.32 -10.88
C GLU A 48 -7.61 -1.95 -9.60
N ASP A 49 -7.56 -3.27 -9.53
CA ASP A 49 -7.04 -3.99 -8.37
C ASP A 49 -5.51 -4.07 -8.44
N LEU A 50 -4.84 -3.28 -7.59
CA LEU A 50 -3.38 -3.23 -7.51
C LEU A 50 -2.78 -4.60 -7.23
N LEU A 51 -3.48 -5.51 -6.56
CA LEU A 51 -2.94 -6.83 -6.20
C LEU A 51 -2.81 -7.79 -7.39
N GLN A 52 -3.49 -7.49 -8.49
CA GLN A 52 -3.48 -8.29 -9.71
C GLN A 52 -2.60 -7.67 -10.80
N LEU A 53 -1.94 -6.54 -10.52
CA LEU A 53 -1.13 -5.86 -11.50
C LEU A 53 0.20 -6.57 -11.74
N PRO A 54 0.67 -6.62 -13.00
CA PRO A 54 2.03 -7.05 -13.30
C PRO A 54 3.04 -6.05 -12.73
N ALA A 55 4.26 -6.53 -12.47
CA ALA A 55 5.31 -5.74 -11.82
C ALA A 55 5.64 -4.43 -12.56
N ASP A 56 5.53 -4.40 -13.89
CA ASP A 56 5.79 -3.20 -14.68
C ASP A 56 4.69 -2.13 -14.52
N SER A 57 3.42 -2.52 -14.37
CA SER A 57 2.32 -1.58 -14.07
C SER A 57 2.51 -0.96 -12.68
N HIS A 58 2.91 -1.75 -11.69
CA HIS A 58 3.30 -1.21 -10.39
C HIS A 58 4.46 -0.22 -10.49
N ARG A 59 5.46 -0.49 -11.33
CA ARG A 59 6.59 0.42 -11.53
C ARG A 59 6.14 1.75 -12.14
N GLN A 60 5.19 1.74 -13.07
CA GLN A 60 4.66 2.95 -13.69
C GLN A 60 3.84 3.81 -12.70
N LEU A 61 3.03 3.17 -11.84
CA LEU A 61 2.22 3.87 -10.84
C LEU A 61 3.07 4.48 -9.73
N ARG A 62 4.11 3.76 -9.29
CA ARG A 62 5.03 4.24 -8.25
C ARG A 62 5.89 5.39 -8.79
N GLY A 63 5.82 6.53 -8.11
CA GLY A 63 6.53 7.76 -8.46
C GLY A 63 5.76 8.71 -9.37
N SER A 64 4.80 8.21 -10.17
CA SER A 64 3.94 9.08 -11.00
C SER A 64 2.62 9.43 -10.31
N SER A 65 1.98 8.43 -9.69
CA SER A 65 0.63 8.53 -9.13
C SER A 65 0.59 8.21 -7.64
N MET A 66 1.52 7.36 -7.18
CA MET A 66 1.63 6.95 -5.78
C MET A 66 3.09 7.03 -5.35
N ALA A 67 3.36 7.66 -4.22
CA ALA A 67 4.71 7.73 -3.66
C ALA A 67 4.66 7.36 -2.17
N MET A 68 5.74 6.78 -1.67
CA MET A 68 5.89 6.44 -0.27
C MET A 68 7.11 7.16 0.30
N ILE A 69 6.89 7.78 1.46
CA ILE A 69 7.96 8.29 2.32
C ILE A 69 8.14 7.25 3.42
N PHE A 70 9.30 6.60 3.44
CA PHE A 70 9.58 5.53 4.39
C PHE A 70 9.87 6.09 5.77
N GLN A 71 9.47 5.33 6.81
CA GLN A 71 9.78 5.69 8.21
C GLN A 71 11.29 5.71 8.46
N GLU A 72 12.00 4.72 7.93
CA GLU A 72 13.46 4.63 7.96
C GLU A 72 13.96 4.67 6.51
N PRO A 73 14.60 5.77 6.07
CA PRO A 73 14.80 6.00 4.65
C PRO A 73 15.77 5.04 3.95
N MET A 74 16.57 4.19 4.61
CA MET A 74 17.31 3.05 4.02
C MET A 74 17.89 2.08 5.07
N THR A 75 17.91 0.78 4.73
CA THR A 75 19.10 -0.11 4.80
C THR A 75 19.45 -0.52 3.38
#